data_AF-A0A8S3KAI4-F1
#
_entry.id   AF-A0A8S3KAI4-F1
#
_cell.length_a   1.000
_cell.length_b   1.000
_cell.length_c   1.000
_cell.angle_alpha   90.00
_cell.angle_beta   90.00
_cell.angle_gamma   90.00
#
_symmetry.space_group_name_H-M   'P 1'
#
loop_
_entity.id
_entity.type
_entity.pdbx_description
1 polymer ?
#
loop_
_entity_poly.entity_id
_entity_poly.type
_entity_poly.pdbx_seq_one_letter_code
_entity_poly.pdbx_strand_id
1 'polypeptide(L)' 'MGRQVAIPLYNFTTHSRETHTKILYGANVVIFEGILAFTSKKILDILDMKIFVDTDADIRLARRLERDITER' A
#
# COMPACT_ATOMS: atom_id res chain seq x y z
N MET A 1 -18.50 16.50 -0.66
CA MET A 1 -18.02 15.79 0.54
C MET A 1 -17.63 14.38 0.14
N GLY A 2 -16.48 13.88 0.58
CA GLY A 2 -16.01 12.53 0.25
C GLY A 2 -16.98 11.46 0.77
N ARG A 3 -17.26 10.44 -0.04
CA ARG A 3 -18.10 9.31 0.38
C ARG A 3 -17.31 8.40 1.30
N GLN A 4 -18.00 7.77 2.25
CA GLN A 4 -17.42 6.72 3.09
C GLN A 4 -17.00 5.54 2.22
N VAL A 5 -15.82 4.98 2.49
CA VAL A 5 -15.31 3.78 1.82
C VAL A 5 -14.89 2.75 2.86
N ALA A 6 -15.28 1.50 2.63
CA ALA A 6 -14.84 0.34 3.41
C ALA A 6 -13.59 -0.25 2.75
N ILE A 7 -12.43 -0.11 3.40
CA ILE A 7 -11.14 -0.58 2.90
C ILE A 7 -10.85 -1.97 3.49
N PRO A 8 -10.59 -3.00 2.66
CA PRO A 8 -10.23 -4.32 3.16
C PRO A 8 -8.89 -4.29 3.89
N LEU A 9 -8.78 -5.05 4.97
CA LEU A 9 -7.53 -5.20 5.72
C LEU A 9 -6.83 -6.50 5.29
N TYR A 10 -5.51 -6.43 5.16
CA TYR A 10 -4.67 -7.59 4.89
C TYR A 10 -3.85 -7.91 6.13
N ASN A 11 -3.94 -9.15 6.59
CA ASN A 11 -3.22 -9.64 7.75
C ASN A 11 -1.92 -10.31 7.30
N PHE A 12 -0.79 -9.73 7.68
CA PHE A 12 0.53 -10.24 7.30
C PHE A 12 0.91 -11.53 8.04
N THR A 13 0.33 -11.79 9.21
CA THR A 13 0.57 -13.02 9.98
C THR A 13 -0.14 -14.22 9.37
N THR A 14 -1.40 -14.05 8.96
CA THR A 14 -2.19 -15.14 8.35
C THR A 14 -2.12 -15.16 6.82
N HIS A 15 -1.39 -14.22 6.23
CA HIS A 15 -1.25 -14.02 4.78
C HIS A 15 -2.59 -13.93 4.04
N SER A 16 -3.62 -13.39 4.67
CA SER A 16 -4.99 -13.40 4.14
C SER A 16 -5.70 -12.06 4.33
N ARG A 17 -6.75 -11.85 3.53
CA ARG A 17 -7.65 -10.72 3.71
C ARG A 17 -8.58 -10.98 4.89
N GLU A 18 -8.73 -9.99 5.76
CA GLU A 18 -9.65 -10.05 6.87
C GLU A 18 -11.11 -9.86 6.42
N THR A 19 -12.05 -10.45 7.15
CA THR A 19 -13.49 -10.30 6.88
C THR A 19 -13.99 -8.90 7.19
N HIS A 20 -13.34 -8.21 8.12
CA HIS A 20 -13.68 -6.86 8.51
C HIS A 20 -12.93 -5.82 7.67
N THR A 21 -13.48 -4.61 7.62
CA THR A 21 -12.94 -3.50 6.83
C THR A 21 -12.66 -2.31 7.74
N LYS A 22 -11.70 -1.48 7.34
CA LYS A 22 -11.49 -0.17 7.94
C LYS A 22 -12.31 0.86 7.19
N ILE A 23 -13.10 1.64 7.93
CA ILE A 23 -13.86 2.73 7.35
C ILE A 23 -12.97 3.97 7.20
N LEU A 24 -12.89 4.50 5.98
CA LEU A 24 -12.31 5.80 5.70
C LEU A 24 -13.43 6.80 5.42
N TYR A 25 -13.47 7.87 6.22
CA TYR A 25 -14.26 9.06 5.96
C TYR A 25 -13.41 10.04 5.17
N GLY A 26 -14.05 10.89 4.35
CA GLY A 26 -13.37 11.77 3.39
C GLY A 26 -12.06 12.36 3.93
N ALA A 27 -10.98 12.16 3.18
CA ALA A 27 -9.65 12.66 3.50
C ALA A 27 -9.28 13.80 2.53
N ASN A 28 -8.61 14.83 3.04
CA ASN A 28 -8.09 15.91 2.20
C ASN A 28 -6.89 15.44 1.36
N VAL A 29 -6.14 14.46 1.87
CA VAL A 29 -4.98 13.84 1.19
C VAL A 29 -5.05 12.34 1.39
N VAL A 30 -4.87 11.58 0.31
CA VAL A 30 -4.79 10.12 0.34
C VAL A 30 -3.45 9.69 -0.23
N ILE A 31 -2.69 8.92 0.55
CA ILE A 31 -1.47 8.27 0.07
C ILE A 31 -1.85 6.87 -0.39
N PHE A 32 -1.69 6.61 -1.69
CA PHE A 32 -1.88 5.30 -2.29
C PHE A 32 -0.51 4.70 -2.60
N GLU A 33 -0.19 3.56 -1.97
CA GLU A 33 1.11 2.92 -2.07
C GLU A 33 0.99 1.42 -2.36
N GLY A 34 2.06 0.83 -2.88
CA GLY A 34 2.14 -0.59 -3.22
C GLY A 34 2.91 -0.87 -4.50
N ILE A 35 3.36 -2.12 -4.64
CA ILE A 35 4.23 -2.56 -5.74
C ILE A 35 3.56 -2.53 -7.13
N LEU A 36 2.22 -2.44 -7.19
CA LEU A 36 1.43 -2.38 -8.43
C LEU A 36 0.75 -1.02 -8.64
N ALA A 37 1.08 0.01 -7.86
CA ALA A 37 0.34 1.27 -7.86
C ALA A 37 0.25 1.94 -9.25
N PHE A 38 1.22 1.71 -10.13
CA PHE A 38 1.30 2.31 -11.46
C PHE A 38 0.91 1.38 -12.61
N THR A 39 0.29 0.23 -12.33
CA THR A 39 -0.07 -0.76 -13.35
C THR A 39 -1.40 -0.48 -14.05
N SER A 40 -2.34 0.17 -13.36
CA SER A 40 -3.67 0.46 -13.89
C SER A 40 -3.74 1.87 -14.44
N LYS A 41 -4.02 2.01 -15.74
CA LYS A 41 -4.23 3.33 -16.37
C LYS A 41 -5.32 4.14 -15.66
N LYS A 42 -6.42 3.50 -15.26
CA LYS A 42 -7.52 4.16 -14.54
C LYS A 42 -7.07 4.78 -13.21
N ILE A 43 -6.13 4.13 -12.52
CA ILE A 43 -5.53 4.66 -11.29
C ILE A 43 -4.59 5.82 -11.63
N LEU A 44 -3.73 5.66 -12.64
CA LEU A 44 -2.81 6.71 -13.05
C LEU A 44 -3.49 8.01 -13.50
N ASP A 45 -4.69 7.91 -14.07
CA ASP A 45 -5.49 9.05 -14.53
C ASP A 45 -6.13 9.84 -13.37
N ILE A 46 -6.22 9.27 -12.15
CA ILE A 46 -6.77 9.95 -10.96
C ILE A 46 -5.71 10.43 -9.96
N LEU A 47 -4.43 10.09 -10.15
CA LEU A 47 -3.35 10.49 -9.25
C LEU A 47 -2.85 11.89 -9.58
N ASP A 48 -2.88 12.79 -8.60
CA ASP A 48 -2.32 14.15 -8.73
C ASP A 48 -0.78 14.16 -8.70
N MET A 49 -0.18 13.23 -7.96
CA MET A 49 1.28 13.09 -7.81
C MET A 49 1.69 11.62 -7.90
N LYS A 50 2.84 11.36 -8.53
CA LYS A 50 3.42 10.02 -8.71
C LYS A 50 4.85 10.02 -8.20
N ILE A 51 5.14 9.14 -7.24
CA ILE A 51 6.47 8.94 -6.67
C ILE A 51 6.85 7.48 -6.90
N PHE A 52 7.99 7.25 -7.56
CA PHE A 52 8.58 5.93 -7.69
C PHE A 52 9.90 5.90 -6.93
N VAL A 53 10.04 4.95 -5.99
CA VAL A 53 11.29 4.74 -5.27
C VAL A 53 12.07 3.66 -6.00
N ASP A 54 13.10 4.07 -6.72
CA ASP A 54 14.04 3.16 -7.36
C ASP A 54 15.24 2.92 -6.43
N THR A 55 15.65 1.67 -6.28
CA THR A 55 16.73 1.26 -5.38
C THR A 55 17.27 -0.09 -5.83
N ASP A 56 18.59 -0.25 -5.75
CA ASP A 56 19.27 -1.49 -6.15
C ASP A 56 18.71 -2.73 -5.43
N ALA A 57 18.70 -3.84 -6.15
CA ALA A 57 18.05 -5.07 -5.70
C ALA A 57 18.72 -5.68 -4.46
N ASP A 58 20.04 -5.54 -4.33
CA ASP A 58 20.84 -5.98 -3.19
C ASP A 58 20.50 -5.19 -1.92
N ILE A 59 20.38 -3.86 -2.02
CA ILE A 59 19.96 -2.99 -0.92
C ILE A 59 18.54 -3.35 -0.47
N ARG A 60 17.62 -3.56 -1.42
CA ARG A 60 16.23 -3.97 -1.11
C ARG A 60 16.18 -5.32 -0.42
N LEU A 61 16.98 -6.28 -0.89
CA LEU A 61 17.07 -7.61 -0.29
C LEU A 61 17.63 -7.55 1.13
N ALA A 62 18.72 -6.80 1.33
CA ALA A 62 19.32 -6.62 2.66
C ALA A 62 18.32 -6.04 3.66
N ARG A 63 17.62 -4.96 3.30
CA ARG A 63 16.58 -4.35 4.14
C ARG A 63 15.42 -5.30 4.44
N ARG A 64 15.02 -6.13 3.47
CA ARG A 64 13.96 -7.13 3.65
C ARG A 64 14.38 -8.18 4.67
N LEU A 65 15.60 -8.69 4.57
CA LEU A 65 16.15 -9.68 5.49
C LEU A 65 16.22 -9.12 6.92
N GLU A 66 16.73 -7.89 7.10
CA GLU A 66 16.79 -7.23 8.42
C GLU A 66 15.41 -7.11 9.07
N ARG A 67 14.39 -6.70 8.30
CA ARG A 67 13.02 -6.60 8.80
C ARG A 67 12.46 -7.97 9.19
N ASP A 68 12.62 -8.98 8.33
CA ASP A 68 12.10 -10.32 8.58
C ASP A 68 12.76 -10.99 9.80
N ILE A 69 13.98 -10.58 10.18
CA ILE A 69 14.64 -11.02 11.43
C ILE A 69 14.08 -10.27 12.65
N THR A 70 13.77 -8.97 12.50
CA THR A 70 13.32 -8.10 13.61
C THR A 70 11.84 -8.29 13.98
N GLU A 71 10.99 -8.65 13.01
CA GLU A 71 9.54 -8.84 13.19
C GLU A 71 9.14 -10.29 13.55
N ARG A 72 10.13 -11.16 13.83
CA ARG A 72 9.92 -12.51 14.40
C ARG A 72 9.96 -12.49 15.93
#